data_AF-A0A0N4WFH6-F1
#
_entry.id   AF-A0A0N4WFH6-F1
#
_cell.length_a   1.000
_cell.length_b   1.000
_cell.length_c   1.000
_cell.angle_alpha   90.00
_cell.angle_beta   90.00
_cell.angle_gamma   90.00
#
_symmetry.space_group_name_H-M   'P 1'
#
loop_
_entity.id
_entity.type
_entity.pdbx_description
1 polymer ?
#
loop_
_entity_poly.entity_id
_entity_poly.type
_entity_poly.pdbx_seq_one_letter_code
_entity_poly.pdbx_strand_id
1 'polypeptide(L)'
;MMEAREYEGVVTFSHLQILTPEELLFRSVQLINDSHNAANAHPDVKLRSLLVLGVNEQCLHLWFDLLCSAKNEEPIRCKYYHPWAFIRTPAWRQIKCDLRLLSQFSFNLSVDFEIEGVEKSNKKAGAGMMSSTKKKMLSTVMAGELKPHDEEPLKKGVTDMLIKHHLFSWDL
;
A
#
# COMPACT_ATOMS: atom_id res chain seq x y z
N MET A 1 45.21 -2.66 42.44
CA MET A 1 45.90 -1.41 42.05
C MET A 1 45.32 -0.96 40.73
N MET A 2 44.61 0.18 40.75
CA MET A 2 44.25 1.13 39.67
C MET A 2 43.86 0.57 38.29
N GLU A 3 42.59 0.66 37.88
CA GLU A 3 41.92 1.85 37.34
C GLU A 3 42.49 2.29 35.98
N ALA A 4 41.69 2.06 34.93
CA ALA A 4 41.45 3.03 33.87
C ALA A 4 40.06 2.73 33.28
N ARG A 5 39.09 3.54 33.71
CA ARG A 5 37.83 3.75 32.99
C ARG A 5 38.16 4.51 31.72
N GLU A 6 37.77 3.99 30.56
CA GLU A 6 37.48 4.83 29.40
C GLU A 6 36.00 4.67 29.08
N TYR A 7 35.24 5.61 29.64
CA TYR A 7 33.91 5.96 29.16
C TYR A 7 34.10 6.78 27.88
N GLU A 8 33.97 6.15 26.72
CA GLU A 8 33.60 6.89 25.51
C GLU A 8 32.15 6.57 25.19
N GLY A 9 31.29 7.48 25.64
CA GLY A 9 29.95 7.61 25.11
C GLY A 9 30.04 8.00 23.64
N VAL A 10 29.99 7.00 22.76
CA VAL A 10 29.65 7.24 21.36
C VAL A 10 28.13 7.24 21.30
N VAL A 11 27.60 8.45 21.22
CA VAL A 11 26.22 8.78 20.83
C VAL A 11 25.72 7.72 19.85
N THR A 12 24.64 7.03 20.22
CA THR A 12 23.94 6.09 19.34
C THR A 12 23.44 6.86 18.12
N PHE A 13 24.28 6.91 17.09
CA PHE A 13 23.87 7.23 15.74
C PHE A 13 22.94 6.08 15.33
N SER A 14 21.65 6.25 15.60
CA SER A 14 20.59 5.48 14.97
C SER A 14 20.68 5.84 13.49
N HIS A 15 21.60 5.17 12.79
CA HIS A 15 21.79 5.27 11.35
C HIS A 15 20.41 5.11 10.72
N LEU A 16 19.88 6.19 10.14
CA LEU A 16 18.94 6.05 9.03
C LEU A 16 19.73 5.29 7.95
N GLN A 17 19.65 3.96 7.99
CA GLN A 17 20.23 3.12 6.96
C GLN A 17 19.46 3.45 5.69
N ILE A 18 20.14 4.08 4.73
CA ILE A 18 19.59 4.28 3.39
C ILE A 18 19.43 2.89 2.80
N LEU A 19 18.20 2.39 2.78
CA LEU A 19 17.85 1.10 2.21
C LEU A 19 18.08 1.14 0.71
N THR A 20 18.61 0.07 0.14
CA THR A 20 18.65 -0.07 -1.31
C THR A 20 17.22 -0.24 -1.85
N PRO A 21 16.97 0.06 -3.14
CA PRO A 21 15.65 -0.16 -3.72
C PRO A 21 15.18 -1.61 -3.63
N GLU A 22 16.12 -2.57 -3.62
CA GLU A 22 15.85 -4.01 -3.48
C GLU A 22 15.40 -4.35 -2.06
N GLU A 23 16.10 -3.83 -1.05
CA GLU A 23 15.74 -4.02 0.36
C GLU A 23 14.39 -3.36 0.67
N LEU A 24 14.13 -2.17 0.11
CA LEU A 24 12.87 -1.48 0.27
C LEU A 24 11.71 -2.25 -0.38
N LEU A 25 11.90 -2.78 -1.59
CA LEU A 25 10.91 -3.63 -2.27
C LEU A 25 10.64 -4.91 -1.48
N PHE A 26 11.69 -5.57 -0.98
CA PHE A 26 11.56 -6.78 -0.20
C PHE A 26 10.73 -6.54 1.07
N ARG A 27 11.06 -5.50 1.85
CA ARG A 27 10.29 -5.11 3.04
C ARG A 27 8.85 -4.75 2.71
N SER A 28 8.63 -4.04 1.62
CA SER A 28 7.30 -3.66 1.13
C SER A 28 6.44 -4.89 0.80
N VAL A 29 7.01 -5.87 0.11
CA VAL A 29 6.32 -7.15 -0.19
C VAL A 29 6.00 -7.93 1.08
N GLN A 30 6.91 -7.95 2.06
CA GLN A 30 6.65 -8.59 3.36
C GLN A 30 5.48 -7.91 4.09
N LEU A 31 5.51 -6.59 4.20
CA LEU A 31 4.46 -5.80 4.84
C LEU A 31 3.08 -6.06 4.21
N ILE A 32 3.00 -6.02 2.88
CA ILE A 32 1.75 -6.32 2.16
C ILE A 32 1.30 -7.75 2.42
N ASN A 33 2.21 -8.72 2.36
CA ASN A 33 1.84 -10.11 2.61
C ASN A 33 1.32 -10.31 4.03
N ASP A 34 1.95 -9.71 5.03
CA ASP A 34 1.54 -9.86 6.44
C ASP A 34 0.12 -9.30 6.66
N SER A 35 -0.19 -8.10 6.16
CA SER A 35 -1.53 -7.52 6.33
C SER A 35 -2.58 -8.19 5.45
N HIS A 36 -2.27 -8.47 4.18
CA HIS A 36 -3.25 -8.95 3.20
C HIS A 36 -3.49 -10.46 3.27
N ASN A 37 -2.53 -11.26 3.75
CA ASN A 37 -2.77 -12.68 4.01
C ASN A 37 -3.82 -12.89 5.11
N ALA A 38 -3.81 -12.05 6.15
CA ALA A 38 -4.80 -12.11 7.22
C ALA A 38 -6.23 -11.88 6.71
N ALA A 39 -6.38 -11.08 5.64
CA ALA A 39 -7.64 -10.84 4.95
C ALA A 39 -7.94 -11.83 3.80
N ASN A 40 -7.09 -12.85 3.58
CA ASN A 40 -7.15 -13.75 2.42
C ASN A 40 -7.25 -13.00 1.08
N ALA A 41 -6.56 -11.86 0.94
CA ALA A 41 -6.68 -11.03 -0.23
C ALA A 41 -6.10 -11.70 -1.49
N HIS A 42 -6.75 -11.46 -2.62
CA HIS A 42 -6.29 -11.93 -3.93
C HIS A 42 -4.90 -11.32 -4.27
N PRO A 43 -4.02 -12.04 -4.98
CA PRO A 43 -2.71 -11.51 -5.38
C PRO A 43 -2.77 -10.17 -6.12
N ASP A 44 -3.82 -9.91 -6.90
CA ASP A 44 -3.99 -8.62 -7.59
C ASP A 44 -4.24 -7.46 -6.61
N VAL A 45 -4.94 -7.72 -5.50
CA VAL A 45 -5.13 -6.73 -4.42
C VAL A 45 -3.77 -6.40 -3.81
N LYS A 46 -2.99 -7.43 -3.48
CA LYS A 46 -1.62 -7.24 -2.97
C LYS A 46 -0.75 -6.44 -3.93
N LEU A 47 -0.84 -6.73 -5.24
CA LEU A 47 -0.09 -6.00 -6.24
C LEU A 47 -0.50 -4.52 -6.26
N ARG A 48 -1.81 -4.22 -6.24
CA ARG A 48 -2.30 -2.83 -6.19
C ARG A 48 -1.86 -2.10 -4.93
N SER A 49 -1.95 -2.73 -3.77
CA SER A 49 -1.46 -2.17 -2.50
C SER A 49 0.05 -1.97 -2.50
N LEU A 50 0.82 -2.86 -3.12
CA LEU A 50 2.26 -2.67 -3.32
C LEU A 50 2.56 -1.47 -4.21
N LEU A 51 1.79 -1.26 -5.30
CA LEU A 51 1.93 -0.06 -6.14
C LEU A 51 1.60 1.21 -5.36
N VAL A 52 0.56 1.20 -4.53
CA VAL A 52 0.20 2.30 -3.63
C VAL A 52 1.35 2.64 -2.68
N LEU A 53 1.96 1.63 -2.07
CA LEU A 53 3.13 1.82 -1.22
C LEU A 53 4.31 2.41 -2.01
N GLY A 54 4.56 1.93 -3.23
CA GLY A 54 5.63 2.42 -4.10
C GLY A 54 5.46 3.88 -4.53
N VAL A 55 4.24 4.37 -4.72
CA VAL A 55 3.99 5.80 -5.01
C VAL A 55 4.05 6.67 -3.77
N ASN A 56 3.58 6.20 -2.61
CA ASN A 56 3.72 6.90 -1.33
C ASN A 56 5.21 7.11 -0.98
N GLU A 57 6.03 6.07 -1.17
CA GLU A 57 7.48 6.09 -0.94
C GLU A 57 8.28 6.66 -2.12
N GLN A 58 7.61 7.15 -3.17
CA GLN A 58 8.22 7.79 -4.35
C GLN A 58 9.27 6.92 -5.07
N CYS A 59 9.23 5.61 -4.90
CA CYS A 59 10.26 4.66 -5.35
C CYS A 59 9.76 3.66 -6.40
N LEU A 60 8.49 3.75 -6.83
CA LEU A 60 7.90 2.82 -7.80
C LEU A 60 8.72 2.65 -9.08
N HIS A 61 9.30 3.74 -9.60
CA HIS A 61 10.16 3.70 -10.79
C HIS A 61 11.46 2.90 -10.58
N LEU A 62 12.00 2.89 -9.35
CA LEU A 62 13.18 2.10 -8.98
C LEU A 62 12.82 0.61 -8.91
N TRP A 63 11.67 0.29 -8.31
CA TRP A 63 11.20 -1.10 -8.25
C TRP A 63 10.89 -1.66 -9.64
N PHE A 64 10.27 -0.85 -10.50
CA PHE A 64 10.04 -1.24 -11.88
C PHE A 64 11.35 -1.46 -12.65
N ASP A 65 12.38 -0.61 -12.43
CA ASP A 65 13.72 -0.82 -12.99
C ASP A 65 14.29 -2.18 -12.57
N LEU A 66 14.26 -2.51 -11.27
CA LEU A 66 14.75 -3.78 -10.75
C LEU A 66 14.11 -4.99 -11.45
N LEU A 67 12.79 -4.97 -11.60
CA LEU A 67 12.05 -6.06 -12.26
C LEU A 67 12.44 -6.21 -13.75
N CYS A 68 12.77 -5.10 -14.42
CA CYS A 68 13.07 -5.08 -15.85
C CYS A 68 14.55 -5.30 -16.19
N SER A 69 15.48 -4.78 -15.38
CA SER A 69 16.91 -4.71 -15.72
C SER A 69 17.76 -5.76 -15.02
N ALA A 70 17.30 -6.35 -13.91
CA ALA A 70 18.07 -7.35 -13.19
C ALA A 70 18.32 -8.57 -14.09
N LYS A 71 19.60 -8.89 -14.30
CA LYS A 71 20.04 -10.04 -15.12
C LYS A 71 19.62 -11.36 -14.49
N ASN A 72 19.68 -11.43 -13.17
CA ASN A 72 19.30 -12.62 -12.40
C ASN A 72 17.81 -12.97 -12.56
N GLU A 73 16.98 -11.99 -12.90
CA GLU A 73 15.52 -12.13 -13.08
C GLU A 73 15.10 -12.45 -14.53
N GLU A 74 16.04 -12.54 -15.48
CA GLU A 74 15.74 -12.89 -16.87
C GLU A 74 15.01 -14.25 -17.02
N PRO A 75 15.37 -15.32 -16.29
CA PRO A 75 14.63 -16.59 -16.37
C PRO A 75 13.17 -16.46 -15.92
N ILE A 76 12.91 -15.65 -14.89
CA ILE A 76 11.56 -15.38 -14.39
C ILE A 76 10.76 -14.58 -15.42
N ARG A 77 11.36 -13.54 -16.01
CA ARG A 77 10.71 -12.81 -17.11
C ARG A 77 10.38 -13.72 -18.29
N CYS A 78 11.30 -14.60 -18.68
CA CYS A 78 11.06 -15.57 -19.75
C CYS A 78 9.94 -16.57 -19.44
N LYS A 79 9.79 -16.95 -18.16
CA LYS A 79 8.77 -17.90 -17.71
C LYS A 79 7.37 -17.30 -17.68
N TYR A 80 7.24 -16.05 -17.25
CA TYR A 80 5.93 -15.44 -16.98
C TYR A 80 5.49 -14.40 -18.01
N TYR A 81 6.40 -13.94 -18.89
CA TYR A 81 6.09 -12.91 -19.87
C TYR A 81 6.46 -13.35 -21.30
N HIS A 82 5.54 -13.10 -22.21
CA HIS A 82 5.79 -13.27 -23.64
C HIS A 82 6.95 -12.36 -24.12
N PRO A 83 7.68 -12.75 -25.18
CA PRO A 83 8.80 -11.95 -25.70
C PRO A 83 8.43 -10.52 -26.12
N TRP A 84 7.17 -10.27 -26.49
CA TRP A 84 6.66 -8.94 -26.86
C TRP A 84 6.11 -8.12 -25.68
N ALA A 85 6.11 -8.67 -24.46
CA ALA A 85 5.69 -7.92 -23.29
C ALA A 85 6.67 -6.77 -23.03
N PHE A 86 6.16 -5.60 -22.61
CA PHE A 86 6.99 -4.41 -22.40
C PHE A 86 8.20 -4.66 -21.49
N ILE A 87 8.04 -5.45 -20.42
CA ILE A 87 9.10 -5.83 -19.47
C ILE A 87 10.28 -6.57 -20.12
N ARG A 88 10.07 -7.19 -21.29
CA ARG A 88 11.09 -7.94 -22.06
C ARG A 88 11.61 -7.17 -23.27
N THR A 89 11.17 -5.94 -23.48
CA THR A 89 11.55 -5.08 -24.60
C THR A 89 12.17 -3.79 -24.07
N PRO A 90 12.97 -3.03 -24.83
CA PRO A 90 13.52 -1.75 -24.36
C PRO A 90 12.44 -0.71 -23.99
N ALA A 91 11.17 -0.93 -24.34
CA ALA A 91 10.05 -0.03 -24.03
C ALA A 91 9.87 0.24 -22.53
N TRP A 92 10.28 -0.69 -21.65
CA TRP A 92 10.22 -0.48 -20.19
C TRP A 92 10.99 0.76 -19.74
N ARG A 93 12.03 1.19 -20.47
CA ARG A 93 12.81 2.39 -20.14
C ARG A 93 11.97 3.66 -20.22
N GLN A 94 11.06 3.74 -21.19
CA GLN A 94 10.15 4.87 -21.32
C GLN A 94 9.14 4.86 -20.17
N ILE A 95 8.53 3.70 -19.90
CA ILE A 95 7.59 3.53 -18.78
C ILE A 95 8.25 3.93 -17.45
N LYS A 96 9.51 3.54 -17.22
CA LYS A 96 10.27 3.97 -16.04
C LYS A 96 10.40 5.49 -15.96
N CYS A 97 10.72 6.16 -17.07
CA CYS A 97 10.82 7.62 -17.09
C CYS A 97 9.49 8.28 -16.75
N ASP A 98 8.39 7.76 -17.28
CA ASP A 98 7.04 8.27 -16.98
C ASP A 98 6.69 8.06 -15.51
N LEU A 99 7.00 6.89 -14.94
CA LEU A 99 6.86 6.62 -13.50
C LEU A 99 7.73 7.52 -12.63
N ARG A 100 8.91 7.94 -13.11
CA ARG A 100 9.78 8.87 -12.38
C ARG A 100 9.13 10.24 -12.22
N LEU A 101 8.22 10.65 -13.10
CA LEU A 101 7.48 11.90 -12.91
C LEU A 101 6.58 11.84 -11.66
N LEU A 102 6.05 10.66 -11.33
CA LEU A 102 5.22 10.47 -10.14
C LEU A 102 6.01 10.72 -8.84
N SER A 103 7.33 10.52 -8.83
CA SER A 103 8.16 10.78 -7.64
C SER A 103 8.30 12.27 -7.30
N GLN A 104 7.80 13.18 -8.16
CA GLN A 104 7.74 14.61 -7.86
C GLN A 104 6.56 14.99 -6.96
N PHE A 105 5.62 14.07 -6.76
CA PHE A 105 4.44 14.27 -5.92
C PHE A 105 4.58 13.46 -4.63
N SER A 106 4.06 14.00 -3.53
CA SER A 106 3.96 13.28 -2.25
C SER A 106 2.55 12.72 -2.12
N PHE A 107 2.42 11.41 -2.31
CA PHE A 107 1.17 10.70 -2.14
C PHE A 107 0.99 10.29 -0.67
N ASN A 108 -0.27 10.21 -0.24
CA ASN A 108 -0.66 9.68 1.07
C ASN A 108 -1.95 8.86 0.92
N LEU A 109 -1.82 7.73 0.25
CA LEU A 109 -2.91 6.81 -0.07
C LEU A 109 -2.98 5.67 0.96
N SER A 110 -4.18 5.21 1.31
CA SER A 110 -4.32 4.03 2.17
C SER A 110 -3.90 2.77 1.42
N VAL A 111 -2.89 2.08 1.97
CA VAL A 111 -2.36 0.82 1.43
C VAL A 111 -3.35 -0.33 1.63
N ASP A 112 -4.15 -0.26 2.69
CA ASP A 112 -5.09 -1.32 3.07
C ASP A 112 -6.52 -1.05 2.59
N PHE A 113 -6.73 -0.02 1.75
CA PHE A 113 -8.04 0.45 1.30
C PHE A 113 -8.98 -0.68 0.84
N GLU A 114 -8.48 -1.63 0.05
CA GLU A 114 -9.29 -2.74 -0.49
C GLU A 114 -9.55 -3.89 0.49
N ILE A 115 -8.86 -3.92 1.65
CA ILE A 115 -9.03 -4.95 2.69
C ILE A 115 -9.70 -4.39 3.96
N GLU A 116 -9.87 -3.07 4.06
CA GLU A 116 -10.60 -2.36 5.12
C GLU A 116 -12.09 -2.77 5.14
N GLY A 117 -12.42 -3.86 5.83
CA GLY A 117 -13.81 -4.33 5.96
C GLY A 117 -13.94 -5.83 6.14
N VAL A 118 -12.94 -6.60 5.66
CA VAL A 118 -12.93 -8.06 5.78
C VAL A 118 -12.76 -8.52 7.23
N GLU A 119 -11.97 -7.77 8.03
CA GLU A 119 -11.81 -7.93 9.49
C GLU A 119 -13.14 -7.93 10.27
N LYS A 120 -14.14 -7.18 9.80
CA LYS A 120 -15.44 -7.03 10.51
C LYS A 120 -16.34 -8.25 10.36
N SER A 121 -16.04 -9.18 9.45
CA SER A 121 -16.78 -10.45 9.32
C SER A 121 -16.29 -11.52 10.29
N ASN A 122 -14.99 -11.55 10.63
CA ASN A 122 -14.41 -12.60 11.48
C ASN A 122 -14.55 -12.37 12.99
N LYS A 123 -14.87 -11.15 13.45
CA LYS A 123 -15.13 -10.86 14.87
C LYS A 123 -16.61 -10.99 15.30
N LYS A 124 -17.52 -11.35 14.37
CA LYS A 124 -18.97 -11.51 14.66
C LYS A 124 -19.43 -12.95 14.94
N ALA A 125 -18.53 -13.93 14.99
CA ALA A 125 -18.88 -15.33 15.25
C ALA A 125 -18.59 -15.82 16.70
N GLY A 126 -18.43 -14.90 17.65
CA GLY A 126 -18.02 -15.25 19.02
C GLY A 126 -18.57 -14.33 20.11
N ALA A 127 -19.88 -14.04 20.11
CA ALA A 127 -20.56 -13.51 21.29
C ALA A 127 -21.97 -14.12 21.37
N GLY A 128 -22.15 -14.96 22.39
CA GLY A 128 -23.31 -15.79 22.59
C GLY A 128 -24.63 -15.03 22.74
N MET A 129 -25.68 -15.71 22.29
CA MET A 129 -27.09 -15.41 22.54
C MET A 129 -27.42 -15.55 24.03
N MET A 130 -28.10 -14.56 24.62
CA MET A 130 -29.20 -14.79 25.57
C MET A 130 -30.23 -13.66 25.49
N SER A 131 -31.50 -14.07 25.43
CA SER A 131 -32.70 -13.25 25.49
C SER A 131 -32.91 -12.63 26.88
N SER A 132 -33.63 -11.50 26.95
CA SER A 132 -34.83 -11.29 27.80
C SER A 132 -35.01 -9.82 28.23
N THR A 133 -36.15 -9.25 27.83
CA THR A 133 -37.10 -8.44 28.63
C THR A 133 -36.64 -7.13 29.32
N LYS A 134 -37.13 -6.02 28.74
CA LYS A 134 -37.63 -4.76 29.32
C LYS A 134 -36.89 -4.13 30.52
N LYS A 135 -36.43 -2.88 30.32
CA LYS A 135 -36.74 -1.75 31.23
C LYS A 135 -36.67 -0.41 30.48
N LYS A 136 -37.77 0.32 30.58
CA LYS A 136 -38.01 1.68 30.07
C LYS A 136 -37.73 2.65 31.21
N MET A 137 -36.76 3.56 31.08
CA MET A 137 -36.71 4.86 31.76
C MET A 137 -35.87 5.85 30.94
N LEU A 138 -36.27 7.11 31.02
CA LEU A 138 -36.00 8.23 30.12
C LEU A 138 -34.62 8.88 30.29
N SER A 139 -34.04 9.39 29.20
CA SER A 139 -33.44 10.73 29.19
C SER A 139 -33.39 11.34 27.79
N THR A 140 -33.91 12.56 27.71
CA THR A 140 -33.90 13.51 26.62
C THR A 140 -32.47 13.95 26.29
N VAL A 141 -32.03 13.87 25.02
CA VAL A 141 -31.53 14.98 24.19
C VAL A 141 -31.07 14.50 22.79
N MET A 142 -31.52 15.23 21.77
CA MET A 142 -31.03 15.38 20.39
C MET A 142 -30.81 14.13 19.51
N ALA A 143 -31.78 13.95 18.60
CA ALA A 143 -31.68 13.13 17.41
C ALA A 143 -30.71 13.75 16.39
N GLY A 144 -29.73 12.96 15.97
CA GLY A 144 -28.94 13.16 14.77
C GLY A 144 -28.53 11.77 14.27
N GLU A 145 -29.17 11.32 13.20
CA GLU A 145 -29.11 9.96 12.67
C GLU A 145 -27.69 9.53 12.29
N LEU A 146 -27.24 8.38 12.79
CA LEU A 146 -26.07 7.66 12.30
C LEU A 146 -26.42 7.05 10.94
N LYS A 147 -26.00 7.68 9.85
CA LYS A 147 -26.00 7.07 8.52
C LYS A 147 -24.86 6.05 8.40
N PRO A 148 -25.07 4.93 7.67
CA PRO A 148 -24.00 4.04 7.28
C PRO A 148 -23.00 4.80 6.40
N HIS A 149 -21.71 4.53 6.59
CA HIS A 149 -20.63 5.10 5.79
C HIS A 149 -20.67 4.48 4.39
N ASP A 150 -21.48 5.07 3.52
CA ASP A 150 -21.42 4.85 2.08
C ASP A 150 -20.01 5.25 1.62
N GLU A 151 -19.37 4.38 0.85
CA GLU A 151 -18.18 4.73 0.07
C GLU A 151 -18.57 5.82 -0.93
N GLU A 152 -18.47 7.08 -0.50
CA GLU A 152 -18.76 8.20 -1.37
C GLU A 152 -17.65 8.25 -2.43
N PRO A 153 -17.97 8.05 -3.72
CA PRO A 153 -16.98 8.19 -4.77
C PRO A 153 -16.38 9.59 -4.71
N LEU A 154 -15.13 9.73 -5.20
CA LEU A 154 -14.42 11.00 -5.23
C LEU A 154 -15.35 12.14 -5.64
N LYS A 155 -15.32 13.22 -4.85
CA LYS A 155 -16.14 14.41 -5.10
C LYS A 155 -16.05 14.77 -6.58
N LYS A 156 -17.20 14.98 -7.22
CA LYS A 156 -17.32 15.15 -8.67
C LYS A 156 -16.29 16.12 -9.28
N GLY A 157 -15.95 17.21 -8.59
CA GLY A 157 -14.92 18.16 -9.04
C GLY A 157 -13.49 17.61 -9.08
N VAL A 158 -13.15 16.64 -8.23
CA VAL A 158 -11.86 15.93 -8.27
C VAL A 158 -11.81 15.01 -9.47
N THR A 159 -12.88 14.25 -9.71
CA THR A 159 -13.04 13.38 -10.89
C THR A 159 -12.94 14.19 -12.19
N ASP A 160 -13.62 15.34 -12.27
CA ASP A 160 -13.56 16.23 -13.43
C ASP A 160 -12.15 16.80 -13.65
N MET A 161 -11.40 17.10 -12.59
CA MET A 161 -10.00 17.50 -12.71
C MET A 161 -9.10 16.38 -13.21
N LEU A 162 -9.27 15.15 -12.71
CA LEU A 162 -8.48 14.00 -13.11
C LEU A 162 -8.70 13.66 -14.60
N ILE A 163 -9.96 13.73 -15.06
CA ILE A 163 -10.32 13.56 -16.48
C ILE A 163 -9.77 14.72 -17.32
N LYS A 164 -9.97 15.97 -16.90
CA LYS A 164 -9.53 17.17 -17.63
C LYS A 164 -8.02 17.22 -17.84
N HIS A 165 -7.25 16.77 -16.86
CA HIS A 165 -5.78 16.74 -16.96
C HIS A 165 -5.24 15.44 -17.57
N HIS A 166 -6.10 14.57 -18.12
CA HIS A 166 -5.75 13.26 -18.70
C HIS A 166 -4.92 12.38 -17.75
N LEU A 167 -5.07 12.56 -16.43
CA LEU A 167 -4.33 11.78 -15.43
C LEU A 167 -4.83 10.34 -15.35
N PHE A 168 -6.06 10.08 -15.80
CA PHE A 168 -6.62 8.75 -16.02
C PHE A 168 -7.48 8.76 -17.27
N SER A 169 -6.97 8.20 -18.36
CA SER A 169 -7.73 7.90 -19.57
C SER A 169 -8.12 6.42 -19.52
N TRP A 170 -9.26 6.12 -18.89
CA TRP A 170 -9.92 4.82 -19.08
C TRP A 170 -10.87 4.94 -20.28
N ASP A 171 -10.32 4.94 -21.49
CA ASP A 171 -11.09 4.43 -22.61
C ASP A 171 -10.97 2.90 -22.52
N LEU A 172 -12.04 2.28 -22.01
CA LEU A 172 -12.31 0.84 -22.07
C LEU A 172 -12.97 0.51 -23.41
#